data_AF-A0A8I0FB31-F1
#
_entry.id   AF-A0A8I0FB31-F1
#
_cell.length_a   1.000
_cell.length_b   1.000
_cell.length_c   1.000
_cell.angle_alpha   90.00
_cell.angle_beta   90.00
_cell.angle_gamma   90.00
#
_symmetry.space_group_name_H-M   'P 1'
#
loop_
_entity.id
_entity.type
_entity.pdbx_description
1 polymer ?
#
loop_
_entity_poly.entity_id
_entity_poly.type
_entity_poly.pdbx_seq_one_letter_code
_entity_poly.pdbx_strand_id
1 'polypeptide(L)'
;MNAYYQLLNRTIGPQGEVIAHYCSTVHAQGAWNPHEQHMAPASGVIAAELEQFSPRQDMRIGRISFDIFGLIAFGEFTIKTHVIRAGKTIELIEAEMQAQGKTC
;
A
#
# COMPACT_ATOMS: atom_id res chain seq x y z
N MET A 1 12.67 -0.71 -3.63
CA MET A 1 11.97 -1.36 -2.50
C MET A 1 12.11 -2.89 -2.50
N ASN A 2 13.00 -3.45 -3.33
CA ASN A 2 13.07 -4.89 -3.63
C ASN A 2 13.58 -5.76 -2.47
N ALA A 3 14.13 -5.13 -1.42
CA ALA A 3 14.58 -5.84 -0.23
C ALA A 3 13.39 -6.42 0.55
N TYR A 4 12.29 -5.68 0.69
CA TYR A 4 11.11 -6.09 1.47
C TYR A 4 10.02 -6.72 0.61
N TYR A 5 9.83 -6.22 -0.62
CA TYR A 5 8.72 -6.63 -1.48
C TYR A 5 9.15 -6.79 -2.93
N GLN A 6 8.57 -7.78 -3.61
CA GLN A 6 8.65 -7.94 -5.05
C GLN A 6 7.32 -7.53 -5.66
N LEU A 7 7.32 -6.52 -6.55
CA LEU A 7 6.15 -6.18 -7.36
C LEU A 7 5.96 -7.27 -8.41
N LEU A 8 4.83 -7.98 -8.36
CA LEU A 8 4.48 -9.03 -9.31
C LEU A 8 3.81 -8.44 -10.55
N ASN A 9 2.82 -7.57 -10.34
CA ASN A 9 2.15 -6.85 -11.41
C ASN A 9 1.49 -5.56 -10.90
N ARG A 10 1.09 -4.71 -11.84
CA ARG A 10 0.27 -3.52 -11.57
C ARG A 10 -0.81 -3.44 -12.64
N THR A 11 -2.02 -3.10 -12.22
CA THR A 11 -3.15 -2.84 -13.11
C THR A 11 -3.76 -1.47 -12.80
N ILE A 12 -4.27 -0.81 -13.84
CA ILE A 12 -4.97 0.47 -13.74
C ILE A 12 -6.41 0.21 -14.17
N GLY A 13 -7.35 0.50 -13.28
CA GLY A 13 -8.76 0.37 -13.53
C GLY A 13 -9.32 1.55 -14.34
N PRO A 14 -10.56 1.42 -14.83
CA PRO A 14 -11.18 2.40 -15.73
C PRO A 14 -11.42 3.77 -15.08
N GLN A 15 -11.46 3.85 -13.74
CA GLN A 15 -11.66 5.10 -12.99
C GLN A 15 -10.33 5.66 -12.47
N GLY A 16 -9.21 5.10 -12.93
CA GLY A 16 -7.86 5.49 -12.52
C GLY A 16 -7.42 4.88 -11.19
N GLU A 17 -8.21 3.97 -10.59
CA GLU A 17 -7.75 3.18 -9.45
C GLU A 17 -6.56 2.30 -9.86
N VAL A 18 -5.59 2.12 -8.97
CA VAL A 18 -4.38 1.34 -9.25
C VAL A 18 -4.30 0.19 -8.27
N ILE A 19 -4.17 -1.03 -8.80
CA ILE A 19 -3.98 -2.23 -7.98
C ILE A 19 -2.57 -2.76 -8.25
N ALA A 20 -1.74 -2.76 -7.22
CA ALA A 20 -0.40 -3.34 -7.24
C ALA A 20 -0.40 -4.67 -6.49
N HIS A 21 0.13 -5.72 -7.12
CA HIS A 21 0.26 -7.05 -6.56
C HIS A 21 1.70 -7.28 -6.13
N TYR A 22 1.89 -7.68 -4.87
CA TYR A 22 3.20 -7.84 -4.25
C TYR A 22 3.36 -9.21 -3.63
N CYS A 23 4.61 -9.64 -3.48
CA CYS A 23 5.00 -10.74 -2.62
C CYS A 23 6.04 -10.25 -1.59
N SER A 24 5.83 -10.55 -0.31
CA SER A 24 6.77 -10.21 0.75
C SER A 24 8.00 -11.11 0.73
N THR A 25 9.18 -10.51 0.91
CA THR A 25 10.41 -11.26 1.20
C THR A 25 10.52 -11.54 2.70
N VAL A 26 11.48 -12.38 3.10
CA VAL A 26 11.77 -12.66 4.51
C VAL A 26 12.10 -11.38 5.31
N HIS A 27 12.60 -10.33 4.66
CA HIS A 27 12.93 -9.09 5.36
C HIS A 27 11.70 -8.28 5.79
N ALA A 28 10.53 -8.57 5.24
CA ALA A 28 9.27 -7.95 5.66
C ALA A 28 8.58 -8.69 6.83
N GLN A 29 9.14 -9.83 7.27
CA GLN A 29 8.56 -10.67 8.32
C GLN A 29 8.38 -9.93 9.65
N GLY A 30 7.33 -10.29 10.38
CA GLY A 30 7.08 -9.80 11.73
C GLY A 30 8.12 -10.25 12.74
N ALA A 31 8.27 -9.49 13.82
CA ALA A 31 9.25 -9.78 14.85
C ALA A 31 8.86 -11.00 15.72
N TRP A 32 7.57 -11.31 15.79
CA TRP A 32 7.02 -12.28 16.75
C TRP A 32 6.41 -13.50 16.07
N ASN A 33 5.85 -13.34 14.86
CA ASN A 33 5.23 -14.42 14.11
C ASN A 33 5.76 -14.45 12.66
N PRO A 34 6.34 -15.57 12.19
CA PRO A 34 6.86 -15.65 10.83
C PRO A 34 5.78 -15.58 9.73
N HIS A 35 4.51 -15.77 10.10
CA HIS A 35 3.35 -15.69 9.20
C HIS A 35 2.74 -14.28 9.10
N GLU A 36 3.31 -13.30 9.78
CA GLU A 36 2.89 -11.90 9.70
C GLU A 36 3.97 -11.04 9.05
N GLN A 37 3.60 -9.86 8.58
CA GLN A 37 4.51 -8.80 8.17
C GLN A 37 4.68 -7.79 9.29
N HIS A 38 5.88 -7.21 9.39
CA HIS A 38 6.11 -6.07 10.27
C HIS A 38 5.45 -4.81 9.70
N MET A 39 4.91 -3.94 10.56
CA MET A 39 4.21 -2.72 10.10
C MET A 39 5.16 -1.71 9.44
N ALA A 40 6.43 -1.64 9.82
CA ALA A 40 7.39 -0.72 9.22
C ALA A 40 7.58 -0.92 7.70
N PRO A 41 7.86 -2.13 7.18
CA PRO A 41 7.87 -2.34 5.73
C PRO A 41 6.47 -2.16 5.11
N ALA A 42 5.38 -2.63 5.77
CA ALA A 42 4.02 -2.49 5.25
C ALA A 42 3.61 -1.02 5.03
N SER A 43 3.84 -0.16 6.02
CA SER A 43 3.63 1.29 5.91
C SER A 43 4.53 1.92 4.83
N GLY A 44 5.76 1.43 4.68
CA GLY A 44 6.68 1.89 3.64
C GLY A 44 6.16 1.62 2.23
N VAL A 45 5.68 0.41 1.94
CA VAL A 45 5.11 0.10 0.61
C VAL A 45 3.78 0.81 0.37
N ILE A 46 2.93 0.97 1.39
CA ILE A 46 1.70 1.76 1.28
C ILE A 46 2.02 3.22 0.95
N ALA A 47 2.99 3.83 1.65
CA ALA A 47 3.42 5.20 1.37
C ALA A 47 3.97 5.35 -0.06
N ALA A 48 4.76 4.38 -0.53
CA ALA A 48 5.28 4.40 -1.90
C ALA A 48 4.16 4.28 -2.96
N GLU A 49 3.10 3.51 -2.71
CA GLU A 49 1.94 3.46 -3.61
C GLU A 49 1.16 4.78 -3.62
N LEU A 50 0.97 5.42 -2.46
CA LEU A 50 0.35 6.74 -2.37
C LEU A 50 1.14 7.80 -3.16
N GLU A 51 2.48 7.78 -3.08
CA GLU A 51 3.34 8.71 -3.82
C GLU A 51 3.32 8.48 -5.34
N GLN A 52 3.22 7.22 -5.79
CA GLN A 52 3.27 6.85 -7.21
C GLN A 52 1.92 6.94 -7.93
N PHE A 53 0.80 6.97 -7.19
CA PHE A 53 -0.54 6.81 -7.75
C PHE A 53 -0.92 7.87 -8.80
N SER A 54 -0.73 9.16 -8.48
CA SER A 54 -1.02 10.28 -9.38
C SER A 54 -0.18 11.49 -9.00
N PRO A 55 1.15 11.46 -9.27
CA PRO A 55 2.07 12.47 -8.77
C PRO A 55 1.75 13.85 -9.39
N ARG A 56 1.63 14.85 -8.52
CA ARG A 56 1.37 16.24 -8.89
C ARG A 56 2.52 17.12 -8.45
N GLN A 57 3.09 17.89 -9.38
CA GLN A 57 4.26 18.75 -9.10
C GLN A 57 3.96 19.88 -8.09
N ASP A 58 2.69 20.28 -7.99
CA ASP A 58 2.21 21.34 -7.10
C ASP A 58 1.71 20.83 -5.74
N MET A 59 1.82 19.52 -5.47
CA MET A 59 1.33 18.90 -4.23
C MET A 59 2.38 18.01 -3.59
N ARG A 60 2.19 17.75 -2.30
CA ARG A 60 2.98 16.78 -1.52
C ARG A 60 2.09 16.10 -0.49
N ILE A 61 2.48 14.91 -0.05
CA ILE A 61 1.83 14.25 1.08
C ILE A 61 2.10 15.07 2.35
N GLY A 62 1.02 15.59 2.96
CA GLY A 62 1.09 16.36 4.20
C GLY A 62 0.88 15.52 5.46
N ARG A 63 0.08 14.46 5.38
CA ARG A 63 -0.20 13.53 6.47
C ARG A 63 -0.58 12.16 5.90
N ILE A 64 -0.10 11.11 6.55
CA ILE A 64 -0.58 9.74 6.38
C ILE A 64 -1.17 9.29 7.71
N SER A 65 -2.27 8.55 7.67
CA SER A 65 -2.83 7.87 8.83
C SER A 65 -3.18 6.46 8.43
N PHE A 66 -3.02 5.53 9.37
CA PHE A 66 -3.22 4.11 9.15
C PHE A 66 -4.31 3.64 10.09
N ASP A 67 -5.27 2.92 9.54
CA ASP A 67 -6.20 2.08 10.28
C ASP A 67 -5.73 0.64 10.08
N ILE A 68 -5.38 -0.04 11.18
CA ILE A 68 -4.84 -1.41 11.17
C ILE A 68 -5.97 -2.34 11.59
N PHE A 69 -6.53 -3.09 10.64
CA PHE A 69 -7.72 -3.92 10.88
C PHE A 69 -7.40 -5.30 11.45
N GLY A 70 -6.14 -5.74 11.38
CA GLY A 70 -5.68 -6.95 12.02
C GLY A 70 -4.32 -7.45 11.52
N LEU A 71 -4.26 -8.76 11.32
CA LEU A 71 -3.04 -9.45 10.93
C LEU A 71 -2.67 -9.12 9.47
N ILE A 72 -1.47 -8.58 9.27
CA ILE A 72 -0.89 -8.38 7.94
C ILE A 72 -0.22 -9.70 7.52
N ALA A 73 -0.92 -10.53 6.73
CA ALA A 73 -0.42 -11.85 6.39
C ALA A 73 0.85 -11.79 5.52
N PHE A 74 1.84 -12.63 5.84
CA PHE A 74 3.04 -12.81 5.02
C PHE A 74 2.70 -13.55 3.71
N GLY A 75 3.39 -13.22 2.62
CA GLY A 75 3.22 -13.80 1.29
C GLY A 75 2.71 -12.80 0.27
N GLU A 76 1.78 -13.24 -0.59
CA GLU A 76 1.17 -12.40 -1.61
C GLU A 76 0.04 -11.53 -1.04
N PHE A 77 0.01 -10.27 -1.48
CA PHE A 77 -1.02 -9.30 -1.10
C PHE A 77 -1.22 -8.27 -2.23
N THR A 78 -2.29 -7.50 -2.13
CA THR A 78 -2.56 -6.38 -3.03
C THR A 78 -2.60 -5.07 -2.27
N ILE A 79 -2.25 -3.99 -2.95
CA ILE A 79 -2.54 -2.62 -2.52
C ILE A 79 -3.40 -1.98 -3.60
N LYS A 80 -4.60 -1.54 -3.22
CA LYS A 80 -5.49 -0.77 -4.08
C LYS A 80 -5.45 0.69 -3.68
N THR A 81 -5.03 1.55 -4.61
CA THR A 81 -4.96 3.00 -4.40
C THR A 81 -5.99 3.74 -5.25
N HIS A 82 -6.69 4.72 -4.68
CA HIS A 82 -7.69 5.51 -5.38
C HIS A 82 -7.91 6.89 -4.72
N VAL A 83 -8.61 7.78 -5.44
CA VAL A 83 -9.04 9.08 -4.91
C VAL A 83 -10.31 8.92 -4.09
N ILE A 84 -10.31 9.41 -2.85
CA ILE A 84 -11.51 9.54 -2.01
C ILE A 84 -12.15 10.91 -2.21
N ARG A 85 -11.32 11.97 -2.27
CA ARG A 85 -11.78 13.34 -2.51
C ARG A 85 -10.76 14.11 -3.34
N ALA A 86 -11.12 14.45 -4.58
CA ALA A 86 -10.30 15.32 -5.40
C ALA A 86 -10.30 16.76 -4.84
N GLY A 87 -9.23 17.52 -5.13
CA GLY A 87 -9.19 18.93 -4.80
C GLY A 87 -8.03 19.66 -5.47
N LYS A 88 -8.20 20.99 -5.63
CA LYS A 88 -7.15 21.84 -6.21
C LYS A 88 -5.98 22.01 -5.25
N THR A 89 -6.27 22.30 -3.98
CA THR A 89 -5.27 22.60 -2.94
C THR A 89 -5.10 21.49 -1.91
N ILE A 90 -6.16 20.74 -1.62
CA ILE A 90 -6.16 19.60 -0.67
C ILE A 90 -6.98 18.48 -1.29
N GLU A 91 -6.36 17.32 -1.45
CA GLU A 91 -6.99 16.07 -1.87
C GLU A 91 -6.84 14.99 -0.80
N LEU A 92 -7.69 13.98 -0.88
CA LEU A 92 -7.61 12.78 -0.06
C LEU A 92 -7.58 11.56 -0.99
N ILE A 93 -6.51 10.80 -0.88
CA ILE A 93 -6.30 9.52 -1.56
C ILE A 93 -6.17 8.43 -0.49
N GLU A 94 -6.50 7.21 -0.85
CA GLU A 94 -6.47 6.05 0.03
C GLU A 94 -5.76 4.89 -0.65
N ALA A 95 -4.96 4.17 0.11
CA ALA A 95 -4.34 2.91 -0.27
C ALA A 95 -4.76 1.83 0.74
N GLU A 96 -5.46 0.80 0.26
CA GLU A 96 -5.92 -0.32 1.07
C GLU A 96 -5.05 -1.54 0.79
N MET A 97 -4.48 -2.16 1.85
CA MET A 97 -3.76 -3.42 1.76
C MET A 97 -4.71 -4.59 2.03
N GLN A 98 -4.77 -5.56 1.12
CA GLN A 98 -5.52 -6.80 1.30
C GLN A 98 -4.62 -8.02 1.17
N ALA A 99 -4.71 -8.93 2.12
CA ALA A 99 -4.03 -10.21 2.10
C ALA A 99 -5.02 -11.32 2.44
N GLN A 100 -4.91 -12.48 1.78
CA GLN A 100 -5.81 -13.62 1.99
C GLN A 100 -7.31 -13.26 1.91
N GLY A 101 -7.67 -12.30 1.05
CA GLY A 101 -9.04 -11.84 0.84
C GLY A 101 -9.61 -10.96 1.96
N LYS A 102 -8.77 -10.40 2.84
CA LYS A 102 -9.18 -9.51 3.93
C LYS A 102 -8.34 -8.23 3.92
N THR A 103 -8.99 -7.11 4.24
CA THR A 103 -8.28 -5.86 4.57
C THR A 103 -7.46 -6.08 5.84
N CYS A 104 -6.19 -5.67 5.79
CA CYS A 104 -5.21 -5.85 6.87
C CYS A 104 -5.24 -4.69 7.88
#